data_AF-A0A7W0QN67-F1
#
_entry.id   AF-A0A7W0QN67-F1
#
_cell.length_a   1.000
_cell.length_b   1.000
_cell.length_c   1.000
_cell.angle_alpha   90.00
_cell.angle_beta   90.00
_cell.angle_gamma   90.00
#
_symmetry.space_group_name_H-M   'P 1'
#
loop_
_entity.id
_entity.type
_entity.pdbx_description
1 polymer ?
#
loop_
_entity_poly.entity_id
_entity_poly.type
_entity_poly.pdbx_seq_one_letter_code
_entity_poly.pdbx_strand_id
1 'polypeptide(L)'
;MTRDLFTSLLVIGVMQAALPTAPRTPASQSPQNRSSTNQTPTNQAPDPQRPPEPPAGNVSDDNASPLKPSAPDPAAIVFGTELGLVLVAVKPDKVADYENALVALQEVLAAAADSETRELARSWRVFKAVEVDAKSNPLYVHVLQSPVAGADYRPSLWLDKLLAGAPAELLAKYRDAFAVAPSKLALAEFANMAVAPLPKPTNESPASPATNASPNAPVRNASPATPGNTSPVGATWWR
;
A
#
# COMPACT_ATOMS: atom_id res chain seq x y z
N MET A 1 -13.41 45.69 -31.92
CA MET A 1 -12.54 45.47 -30.74
C MET A 1 -11.62 44.32 -31.09
N THR A 2 -10.38 44.66 -31.41
CA THR A 2 -9.37 43.83 -32.07
C THR A 2 -8.33 43.45 -31.04
N ARG A 3 -8.19 42.16 -30.67
CA ARG A 3 -7.03 41.54 -29.99
C ARG A 3 -7.08 40.03 -30.29
N ASP A 4 -6.34 39.56 -31.28
CA ASP A 4 -4.94 39.10 -31.22
C ASP A 4 -4.87 37.57 -31.09
N LEU A 5 -4.70 36.93 -32.26
CA LEU A 5 -4.22 35.57 -32.39
C LEU A 5 -2.72 35.56 -32.03
N PHE A 6 -2.33 34.78 -31.03
CA PHE A 6 -0.93 34.35 -30.88
C PHE A 6 -0.82 32.84 -31.08
N THR A 7 -0.62 32.50 -32.34
CA THR A 7 -0.05 31.24 -32.82
C THR A 7 1.39 31.14 -32.33
N SER A 8 1.66 30.37 -31.27
CA SER A 8 3.02 29.95 -30.95
C SER A 8 3.30 28.59 -31.59
N LEU A 9 4.04 28.66 -32.69
CA LEU A 9 4.63 27.57 -33.44
C LEU A 9 5.88 27.10 -32.66
N LEU A 10 5.81 25.99 -31.93
CA LEU A 10 7.00 25.37 -31.35
C LEU A 10 7.63 24.44 -32.39
N VAL A 11 8.82 24.82 -32.85
CA VAL A 11 9.63 24.09 -33.82
C VAL A 11 10.17 22.80 -33.20
N ILE A 12 9.94 21.72 -33.95
CA ILE A 12 10.41 20.36 -33.73
C ILE A 12 11.94 20.32 -33.84
N GLY A 13 12.62 20.02 -32.73
CA GLY A 13 14.03 19.65 -32.72
C GLY A 13 14.19 18.13 -32.72
N VAL A 14 14.41 17.54 -33.89
CA VAL A 14 14.86 16.14 -34.03
C VAL A 14 16.35 16.09 -33.73
N MET A 15 16.74 15.42 -32.64
CA MET A 15 18.13 15.00 -32.42
C MET A 15 18.21 13.47 -32.61
N GLN A 16 19.10 13.11 -33.51
CA GLN A 16 19.29 11.81 -34.13
C GLN A 16 20.02 10.85 -33.18
N ALA A 17 19.39 9.71 -32.87
CA ALA A 17 20.01 8.63 -32.11
C ALA A 17 20.88 7.75 -33.03
N ALA A 18 22.12 7.51 -32.62
CA ALA A 18 22.97 6.47 -33.19
C ALA A 18 22.78 5.16 -32.40
N LEU A 19 22.40 4.09 -33.09
CA LEU A 19 22.42 2.70 -32.63
C LEU A 19 23.68 1.98 -33.22
N PRO A 20 23.90 0.68 -33.02
CA PRO A 20 24.76 0.12 -31.97
C PRO A 20 25.90 -0.73 -32.56
N THR A 21 26.86 -1.15 -31.73
CA THR A 21 27.81 -2.21 -32.11
C THR A 21 27.82 -3.29 -31.05
N ALA A 22 27.37 -4.48 -31.43
CA ALA A 22 27.69 -5.75 -30.75
C ALA A 22 28.57 -6.58 -31.71
N PRO A 23 29.45 -7.45 -31.18
CA PRO A 23 29.15 -8.87 -31.36
C PRO A 23 29.51 -9.80 -30.16
N ARG A 24 28.58 -10.75 -29.93
CA ARG A 24 28.68 -12.18 -29.57
C ARG A 24 29.95 -12.73 -28.88
N THR A 25 29.75 -13.54 -27.84
CA THR A 25 30.28 -14.93 -27.78
C THR A 25 29.36 -15.82 -26.90
N PRO A 26 28.99 -17.04 -27.35
CA PRO A 26 28.22 -18.02 -26.59
C PRO A 26 29.14 -18.95 -25.78
N ALA A 27 28.74 -19.30 -24.55
CA ALA A 27 29.32 -20.42 -23.81
C ALA A 27 28.25 -21.47 -23.51
N SER A 28 28.65 -22.71 -23.78
CA SER A 28 27.89 -23.95 -23.83
C SER A 28 27.56 -24.57 -22.46
N GLN A 29 26.47 -25.36 -22.48
CA GLN A 29 26.28 -26.67 -21.83
C GLN A 29 26.30 -26.81 -20.30
N SER A 30 25.17 -27.25 -19.72
CA SER A 30 24.91 -28.69 -19.47
C SER A 30 23.51 -28.92 -18.88
N PRO A 31 22.77 -29.96 -19.32
CA PRO A 31 21.48 -30.36 -18.75
C PRO A 31 21.66 -31.39 -17.61
N GLN A 32 21.16 -31.10 -16.42
CA GLN A 32 20.98 -32.12 -15.37
C GLN A 32 19.51 -32.50 -15.22
N ASN A 33 19.23 -33.61 -15.88
CA ASN A 33 18.16 -34.56 -15.66
C ASN A 33 18.17 -35.07 -14.20
N ARG A 34 17.10 -34.82 -13.44
CA ARG A 34 16.68 -35.74 -12.37
C ARG A 34 15.17 -35.86 -12.35
N SER A 35 14.75 -37.01 -12.84
CA SER A 35 13.45 -37.63 -12.62
C SER A 35 13.24 -37.87 -11.12
N SER A 36 12.10 -37.46 -10.59
CA SER A 36 11.54 -37.99 -9.35
C SER A 36 10.07 -38.27 -9.57
N THR A 37 9.81 -39.50 -10.01
CA THR A 37 8.51 -40.16 -10.02
C THR A 37 8.08 -40.40 -8.58
N ASN A 38 7.04 -39.71 -8.10
CA ASN A 38 6.34 -40.11 -6.87
C ASN A 38 5.00 -40.74 -7.30
N GLN A 39 5.01 -42.06 -7.50
CA GLN A 39 3.82 -42.85 -7.78
C GLN A 39 3.22 -43.32 -6.44
N THR A 40 1.99 -42.89 -6.17
CA THR A 40 1.13 -43.44 -5.12
C THR A 40 0.49 -44.74 -5.63
N PRO A 41 0.49 -45.85 -4.87
CA PRO A 41 -0.19 -47.06 -5.29
C PRO A 41 -1.70 -46.93 -5.04
N THR A 42 -2.48 -46.82 -6.11
CA THR A 42 -3.95 -46.97 -6.07
C THR A 42 -4.29 -48.46 -6.10
N ASN A 43 -4.91 -48.91 -5.02
CA ASN A 43 -5.48 -50.24 -4.85
C ASN A 43 -6.77 -50.32 -5.69
N GLN A 44 -6.80 -51.12 -6.76
CA GLN A 44 -7.98 -51.29 -7.62
C GLN A 44 -8.31 -52.77 -7.76
N ALA A 45 -9.41 -53.20 -7.15
CA ALA A 45 -10.06 -54.48 -7.39
C ALA A 45 -11.00 -54.37 -8.61
N PRO A 46 -11.18 -55.43 -9.43
CA PRO A 46 -12.09 -55.43 -10.56
C PRO A 46 -13.46 -55.98 -10.16
N ASP A 47 -14.54 -55.35 -10.64
CA ASP A 47 -15.84 -56.03 -10.78
C ASP A 47 -16.52 -55.56 -12.10
N PRO A 48 -17.12 -56.46 -12.92
CA PRO A 48 -17.64 -56.14 -14.23
C PRO A 48 -19.14 -55.78 -14.25
N GLN A 49 -19.44 -54.77 -15.08
CA GLN A 49 -20.66 -54.54 -15.87
C GLN A 49 -22.06 -54.60 -15.21
N ARG A 50 -22.77 -53.46 -15.27
CA ARG A 50 -24.17 -53.41 -15.72
C ARG A 50 -24.58 -52.01 -16.24
N PRO A 51 -25.12 -51.89 -17.46
CA PRO A 51 -26.15 -50.90 -17.80
C PRO A 51 -27.44 -51.62 -18.26
N PRO A 52 -28.60 -50.96 -18.48
CA PRO A 52 -29.01 -49.56 -18.25
C PRO A 52 -30.39 -49.42 -17.50
N GLU A 53 -30.79 -48.20 -17.08
CA GLU A 53 -32.15 -47.62 -17.30
C GLU A 53 -32.34 -46.22 -16.64
N PRO A 54 -32.99 -45.24 -17.30
CA PRO A 54 -33.61 -44.05 -16.69
C PRO A 54 -35.11 -44.34 -16.37
N PRO A 55 -35.82 -43.67 -15.42
CA PRO A 55 -36.06 -42.21 -15.46
C PRO A 55 -36.33 -41.49 -14.11
N ALA A 56 -36.44 -40.16 -14.21
CA ALA A 56 -37.25 -39.24 -13.40
C ALA A 56 -36.94 -39.00 -11.91
N GLY A 57 -36.55 -37.74 -11.63
CA GLY A 57 -37.12 -36.94 -10.54
C GLY A 57 -36.65 -37.23 -9.12
N ASN A 58 -35.73 -36.41 -8.60
CA ASN A 58 -35.93 -35.77 -7.30
C ASN A 58 -35.02 -34.55 -7.13
N VAL A 59 -35.68 -33.42 -6.91
CA VAL A 59 -35.12 -32.22 -6.27
C VAL A 59 -34.74 -32.56 -4.84
N SER A 60 -33.53 -32.17 -4.43
CA SER A 60 -33.21 -31.82 -3.04
C SER A 60 -31.95 -30.96 -3.05
N ASP A 61 -32.16 -29.68 -2.77
CA ASP A 61 -31.20 -28.75 -2.20
C ASP A 61 -30.53 -29.33 -0.94
N ASP A 62 -29.47 -28.65 -0.49
CA ASP A 62 -28.66 -28.87 0.72
C ASP A 62 -27.47 -29.84 0.60
N ASN A 63 -26.42 -29.34 -0.08
CA ASN A 63 -25.04 -29.58 0.38
C ASN A 63 -24.28 -28.24 0.43
N ALA A 64 -24.73 -27.34 1.30
CA ALA A 64 -23.93 -26.20 1.72
C ALA A 64 -22.87 -26.69 2.72
N SER A 65 -21.75 -27.22 2.21
CA SER A 65 -20.54 -27.34 3.02
C SER A 65 -20.19 -25.94 3.56
N PRO A 66 -19.97 -25.76 4.88
CA PRO A 66 -19.58 -24.47 5.41
C PRO A 66 -18.26 -24.06 4.74
N LEU A 67 -18.34 -23.00 3.94
CA LEU A 67 -17.17 -22.39 3.30
C LEU A 67 -16.20 -22.01 4.42
N LYS A 68 -15.11 -22.78 4.54
CA LYS A 68 -13.98 -22.45 5.38
C LYS A 68 -13.56 -21.01 5.02
N PRO A 69 -13.47 -20.07 5.98
CA PRO A 69 -13.02 -18.72 5.67
C PRO A 69 -11.69 -18.81 4.93
N SER A 70 -11.65 -18.26 3.71
CA SER A 70 -10.41 -18.17 2.95
C SER A 70 -9.38 -17.45 3.80
N ALA A 71 -8.21 -18.07 3.98
CA ALA A 71 -7.11 -17.43 4.68
C ALA A 71 -6.78 -16.09 4.00
N PRO A 72 -6.41 -15.04 4.75
CA PRO A 72 -6.07 -13.75 4.18
C PRO A 72 -4.96 -13.91 3.14
N ASP A 73 -5.14 -13.32 1.95
CA ASP A 73 -4.11 -13.30 0.91
C ASP A 73 -2.89 -12.53 1.45
N PRO A 74 -1.72 -13.18 1.59
CA PRO A 74 -0.53 -12.53 2.16
C PRO A 74 -0.02 -11.38 1.28
N ALA A 75 -0.43 -11.30 0.01
CA ALA A 75 -0.11 -10.19 -0.87
C ALA A 75 -1.10 -9.01 -0.74
N ALA A 76 -2.19 -9.16 0.01
CA ALA A 76 -3.21 -8.13 0.13
C ALA A 76 -2.67 -6.85 0.78
N ILE A 77 -2.93 -5.71 0.12
CA ILE A 77 -2.53 -4.39 0.59
C ILE A 77 -3.75 -3.72 1.21
N VAL A 78 -4.14 -4.22 2.39
CA VAL A 78 -5.22 -3.64 3.20
C VAL A 78 -4.62 -2.88 4.38
N PHE A 79 -5.21 -1.72 4.69
CA PHE A 79 -4.83 -0.83 5.79
C PHE A 79 -5.97 -0.70 6.79
N GLY A 80 -5.61 -0.66 8.07
CA GLY A 80 -6.52 -0.36 9.19
C GLY A 80 -6.15 0.94 9.91
N THR A 81 -5.34 1.79 9.28
CA THR A 81 -4.84 3.06 9.82
C THR A 81 -5.18 4.20 8.88
N GLU A 82 -5.24 5.43 9.40
CA GLU A 82 -5.55 6.64 8.61
C GLU A 82 -4.49 6.97 7.55
N LEU A 83 -3.26 6.47 7.72
CA LEU A 83 -2.19 6.66 6.74
C LEU A 83 -1.52 5.32 6.44
N GLY A 84 -1.35 5.04 5.15
CA GLY A 84 -0.66 3.86 4.65
C GLY A 84 0.41 4.22 3.63
N LEU A 85 1.54 3.51 3.67
CA LEU A 85 2.57 3.57 2.62
C LEU A 85 2.78 2.20 1.99
N VAL A 86 3.03 2.20 0.68
CA VAL A 86 3.65 1.07 -0.02
C VAL A 86 4.92 1.56 -0.70
N LEU A 87 6.04 0.93 -0.34
CA LEU A 87 7.34 1.19 -0.95
C LEU A 87 7.58 0.15 -2.04
N VAL A 88 7.88 0.62 -3.25
CA VAL A 88 8.11 -0.23 -4.42
C VAL A 88 9.47 0.09 -5.01
N ALA A 89 10.39 -0.87 -5.00
CA ALA A 89 11.65 -0.79 -5.74
C ALA A 89 11.47 -1.45 -7.11
N VAL A 90 11.81 -0.74 -8.17
CA VAL A 90 11.62 -1.16 -9.55
C VAL A 90 12.97 -1.43 -10.19
N LYS A 91 13.09 -2.49 -11.01
CA LYS A 91 14.32 -2.77 -11.75
C LYS A 91 14.60 -1.62 -12.74
N PRO A 92 15.85 -1.15 -12.89
CA PRO A 92 16.16 0.00 -13.75
C PRO A 92 15.73 -0.17 -15.21
N ASP A 93 15.76 -1.40 -15.75
CA ASP A 93 15.37 -1.73 -17.11
C ASP A 93 13.85 -1.94 -17.28
N LYS A 94 13.07 -1.85 -16.19
CA LYS A 94 11.63 -2.11 -16.15
C LYS A 94 10.79 -0.93 -15.66
N VAL A 95 11.39 0.25 -15.59
CA VAL A 95 10.71 1.49 -15.19
C VAL A 95 9.50 1.78 -16.08
N ALA A 96 9.67 1.69 -17.41
CA ALA A 96 8.58 1.96 -18.35
C ALA A 96 7.43 0.95 -18.20
N ASP A 97 7.74 -0.32 -17.99
CA ASP A 97 6.74 -1.38 -17.77
C ASP A 97 5.89 -1.10 -16.52
N TYR A 98 6.54 -0.67 -15.43
CA TYR A 98 5.87 -0.29 -14.18
C TYR A 98 5.02 0.99 -14.34
N GLU A 99 5.58 2.04 -14.92
CA GLU A 99 4.89 3.32 -15.10
C GLU A 99 3.68 3.19 -16.03
N ASN A 100 3.76 2.39 -17.09
CA ASN A 100 2.63 2.09 -17.97
C ASN A 100 1.46 1.45 -17.22
N ALA A 101 1.73 0.54 -16.28
CA ALA A 101 0.69 -0.06 -15.45
C ALA A 101 0.05 0.96 -14.49
N LEU A 102 0.82 1.91 -13.96
CA LEU A 102 0.28 3.00 -13.12
C LEU A 102 -0.56 4.00 -13.91
N VAL A 103 -0.16 4.32 -15.14
CA VAL A 103 -0.96 5.16 -16.05
C VAL A 103 -2.28 4.46 -16.37
N ALA A 104 -2.23 3.19 -16.77
CA ALA A 104 -3.45 2.41 -17.00
C ALA A 104 -4.35 2.35 -15.75
N LEU A 105 -3.76 2.18 -14.56
CA LEU A 105 -4.50 2.20 -13.30
C LEU A 105 -5.18 3.57 -13.07
N GLN A 106 -4.45 4.66 -13.31
CA GLN A 106 -5.00 6.01 -13.17
C GLN A 106 -6.19 6.23 -14.11
N GLU A 107 -6.07 5.81 -15.37
CA GLU A 107 -7.13 5.96 -16.38
C GLU A 107 -8.40 5.21 -15.98
N VAL A 108 -8.27 3.94 -15.56
CA VAL A 108 -9.44 3.14 -15.17
C VAL A 108 -10.08 3.65 -13.88
N LEU A 109 -9.29 4.12 -12.91
CA LEU A 109 -9.80 4.73 -11.69
C LEU A 109 -10.51 6.07 -11.99
N ALA A 110 -10.00 6.85 -12.94
CA ALA A 110 -10.63 8.10 -13.36
C ALA A 110 -11.96 7.88 -14.11
N ALA A 111 -12.09 6.75 -14.81
CA ALA A 111 -13.32 6.37 -15.51
C ALA A 111 -14.38 5.73 -14.61
N ALA A 112 -14.06 5.42 -13.34
CA ALA A 112 -14.96 4.74 -12.44
C ALA A 112 -16.21 5.57 -12.09
N ALA A 113 -17.39 4.95 -12.22
CA ALA A 113 -18.67 5.61 -11.97
C ALA A 113 -19.15 5.45 -10.51
N ASP A 114 -18.79 4.35 -9.86
CA ASP A 114 -19.22 4.05 -8.49
C ASP A 114 -18.53 4.97 -7.48
N SER A 115 -19.22 5.26 -6.37
CA SER A 115 -18.70 6.14 -5.32
C SER A 115 -17.49 5.54 -4.61
N GLU A 116 -17.52 4.23 -4.37
CA GLU A 116 -16.47 3.51 -3.63
C GLU A 116 -15.12 3.58 -4.35
N THR A 117 -15.07 3.26 -5.65
CA THR A 117 -13.83 3.34 -6.44
C THR A 117 -13.33 4.78 -6.57
N ARG A 118 -14.22 5.77 -6.62
CA ARG A 118 -13.83 7.19 -6.61
C ARG A 118 -13.24 7.63 -5.28
N GLU A 119 -13.79 7.16 -4.16
CA GLU A 119 -13.22 7.40 -2.83
C GLU A 119 -11.84 6.75 -2.69
N LEU A 120 -11.70 5.50 -3.14
CA LEU A 120 -10.43 4.81 -3.21
C LEU A 120 -9.41 5.61 -4.04
N ALA A 121 -9.77 6.05 -5.24
CA ALA A 121 -8.90 6.83 -6.11
C ALA A 121 -8.45 8.16 -5.45
N ARG A 122 -9.35 8.84 -4.73
CA ARG A 122 -9.02 10.09 -4.01
C ARG A 122 -8.03 9.89 -2.86
N SER A 123 -8.11 8.75 -2.18
CA SER A 123 -7.20 8.40 -1.08
C SER A 123 -5.78 8.07 -1.57
N TRP A 124 -5.60 7.74 -2.85
CA TRP A 124 -4.39 7.12 -3.36
C TRP A 124 -3.54 8.07 -4.21
N ARG A 125 -2.30 8.29 -3.79
CA ARG A 125 -1.28 9.03 -4.55
C ARG A 125 -0.06 8.15 -4.76
N VAL A 126 0.63 8.33 -5.90
CA VAL A 126 1.90 7.64 -6.17
C VAL A 126 2.97 8.68 -6.47
N PHE A 127 4.11 8.55 -5.81
CA PHE A 127 5.27 9.41 -5.97
C PHE A 127 6.43 8.59 -6.49
N LYS A 128 7.23 9.16 -7.39
CA LYS A 128 8.54 8.64 -7.75
C LYS A 128 9.57 9.40 -6.92
N ALA A 129 10.41 8.67 -6.19
CA ALA A 129 11.53 9.27 -5.47
C ALA A 129 12.54 9.85 -6.46
N VAL A 130 13.19 10.94 -6.07
CA VAL A 130 14.32 11.51 -6.84
C VAL A 130 15.56 10.63 -6.63
N GLU A 131 15.68 10.06 -5.44
CA GLU A 131 16.73 9.15 -5.04
C GLU A 131 16.45 7.70 -5.47
N VAL A 132 17.52 6.96 -5.71
CA VAL A 132 17.49 5.51 -5.92
C VAL A 132 17.90 4.77 -4.64
N ASP A 133 17.54 3.51 -4.53
CA ASP A 133 18.00 2.67 -3.42
C ASP A 133 19.52 2.37 -3.51
N ALA A 134 20.04 1.67 -2.50
CA ALA A 134 21.45 1.27 -2.44
C ALA A 134 21.91 0.37 -3.60
N LYS A 135 20.97 -0.22 -4.37
CA LYS A 135 21.21 -1.05 -5.54
C LYS A 135 20.88 -0.32 -6.85
N SER A 136 20.71 1.01 -6.79
CA SER A 136 20.34 1.86 -7.91
C SER A 136 18.97 1.57 -8.54
N ASN A 137 18.06 0.95 -7.78
CA ASN A 137 16.67 0.78 -8.21
C ASN A 137 15.89 2.09 -7.99
N PRO A 138 15.13 2.57 -8.98
CA PRO A 138 14.13 3.61 -8.78
C PRO A 138 13.09 3.19 -7.72
N LEU A 139 12.72 4.15 -6.87
CA LEU A 139 11.76 3.94 -5.79
C LEU A 139 10.45 4.67 -6.09
N TYR A 140 9.33 3.99 -5.84
CA TYR A 140 8.00 4.57 -5.84
C TYR A 140 7.35 4.42 -4.47
N VAL A 141 6.60 5.44 -4.07
CA VAL A 141 5.88 5.50 -2.81
C VAL A 141 4.41 5.69 -3.12
N HIS A 142 3.60 4.69 -2.77
CA HIS A 142 2.15 4.83 -2.75
C HIS A 142 1.78 5.39 -1.39
N VAL A 143 1.14 6.56 -1.36
CA VAL A 143 0.63 7.20 -0.16
C VAL A 143 -0.88 7.09 -0.17
N LEU A 144 -1.42 6.51 0.90
CA LEU A 144 -2.85 6.31 1.07
C LEU A 144 -3.33 7.13 2.26
N GLN A 145 -4.03 8.23 1.99
CA GLN A 145 -4.59 9.13 3.00
C GLN A 145 -6.06 8.79 3.23
N SER A 146 -6.39 8.42 4.46
CA SER A 146 -7.69 7.87 4.86
C SER A 146 -8.13 6.73 3.92
N PRO A 147 -7.38 5.60 3.90
CA PRO A 147 -7.70 4.46 3.06
C PRO A 147 -9.09 3.89 3.39
N VAL A 148 -9.82 3.48 2.35
CA VAL A 148 -11.14 2.87 2.49
C VAL A 148 -11.00 1.57 3.28
N ALA A 149 -11.76 1.45 4.37
CA ALA A 149 -11.66 0.32 5.28
C ALA A 149 -11.92 -1.02 4.55
N GLY A 150 -10.98 -1.95 4.68
CA GLY A 150 -11.07 -3.28 4.03
C GLY A 150 -10.74 -3.29 2.54
N ALA A 151 -10.49 -2.14 1.90
CA ALA A 151 -10.09 -2.10 0.51
C ALA A 151 -8.65 -2.61 0.32
N ASP A 152 -8.44 -3.39 -0.74
CA ASP A 152 -7.13 -3.91 -1.15
C ASP A 152 -6.53 -3.03 -2.23
N TYR A 153 -5.41 -2.38 -1.93
CA TYR A 153 -4.75 -1.39 -2.79
C TYR A 153 -3.70 -1.99 -3.73
N ARG A 154 -3.83 -3.25 -4.11
CA ARG A 154 -3.00 -3.85 -5.18
C ARG A 154 -3.39 -3.28 -6.56
N PRO A 155 -2.46 -2.63 -7.30
CA PRO A 155 -2.73 -2.16 -8.66
C PRO A 155 -3.27 -3.24 -9.61
N SER A 156 -2.72 -4.45 -9.54
CA SER A 156 -3.15 -5.57 -10.39
C SER A 156 -4.61 -5.95 -10.18
N LEU A 157 -5.12 -5.84 -8.96
CA LEU A 157 -6.51 -6.19 -8.62
C LEU A 157 -7.48 -5.18 -9.24
N TRP A 158 -7.17 -3.88 -9.15
CA TRP A 158 -8.01 -2.83 -9.71
C TRP A 158 -7.97 -2.79 -11.24
N LEU A 159 -6.80 -3.02 -11.83
CA LEU A 159 -6.68 -3.20 -13.28
C LEU A 159 -7.54 -4.37 -13.75
N ASP A 160 -7.46 -5.53 -13.08
CA ASP A 160 -8.24 -6.70 -13.46
C ASP A 160 -9.75 -6.47 -13.31
N LYS A 161 -10.17 -5.91 -12.17
CA LYS A 161 -11.58 -5.62 -11.88
C LYS A 161 -12.18 -4.61 -12.87
N LEU A 162 -11.52 -3.48 -13.10
CA LEU A 162 -12.10 -2.36 -13.84
C LEU A 162 -12.00 -2.53 -15.36
N LEU A 163 -11.07 -3.34 -15.85
CA LEU A 163 -10.99 -3.71 -17.26
C LEU A 163 -11.82 -4.96 -17.59
N ALA A 164 -12.54 -5.54 -16.62
CA ALA A 164 -13.22 -6.83 -16.74
C ALA A 164 -12.26 -7.95 -17.23
N GLY A 165 -11.04 -7.95 -16.70
CA GLY A 165 -9.92 -8.78 -17.12
C GLY A 165 -8.82 -7.91 -17.72
N ALA A 166 -7.75 -7.66 -16.95
CA ALA A 166 -6.63 -6.89 -17.47
C ALA A 166 -5.83 -7.73 -18.48
N PRO A 167 -5.21 -7.11 -19.51
CA PRO A 167 -4.34 -7.82 -20.41
C PRO A 167 -3.25 -8.58 -19.65
N ALA A 168 -3.14 -9.90 -19.85
CA ALA A 168 -2.19 -10.75 -19.13
C ALA A 168 -0.74 -10.25 -19.27
N GLU A 169 -0.40 -9.68 -20.44
CA GLU A 169 0.90 -9.06 -20.69
C GLU A 169 1.16 -7.84 -19.79
N LEU A 170 0.15 -6.99 -19.56
CA LEU A 170 0.28 -5.82 -18.67
C LEU A 170 0.54 -6.26 -17.23
N LEU A 171 -0.22 -7.25 -16.75
CA LEU A 171 -0.04 -7.79 -15.39
C LEU A 171 1.31 -8.49 -15.22
N ALA A 172 1.77 -9.23 -16.24
CA ALA A 172 3.08 -9.86 -16.24
C ALA A 172 4.20 -8.81 -16.18
N LYS A 173 4.15 -7.78 -17.04
CA LYS A 173 5.11 -6.66 -17.05
C LYS A 173 5.15 -5.94 -15.71
N TYR A 174 3.98 -5.64 -15.13
CA TYR A 174 3.88 -5.00 -13.83
C TYR A 174 4.57 -5.81 -12.72
N ARG A 175 4.28 -7.12 -12.64
CA ARG A 175 4.89 -8.00 -11.64
C ARG A 175 6.40 -8.15 -11.86
N ASP A 176 6.82 -8.31 -13.11
CA ASP A 176 8.21 -8.58 -13.45
C ASP A 176 9.10 -7.34 -13.27
N ALA A 177 8.50 -6.15 -13.17
CA ALA A 177 9.19 -4.89 -12.93
C ALA A 177 9.73 -4.73 -11.50
N PHE A 178 9.20 -5.47 -10.52
CA PHE A 178 9.67 -5.36 -9.14
C PHE A 178 11.10 -5.87 -8.97
N ALA A 179 11.95 -5.07 -8.34
CA ALA A 179 13.29 -5.47 -7.92
C ALA A 179 13.25 -6.38 -6.69
N VAL A 180 12.32 -6.12 -5.78
CA VAL A 180 11.99 -6.92 -4.59
C VAL A 180 10.47 -6.83 -4.33
N ALA A 181 9.94 -7.72 -3.48
CA ALA A 181 8.55 -7.63 -3.07
C ALA A 181 8.24 -6.25 -2.44
N PRO A 182 7.11 -5.60 -2.79
CA PRO A 182 6.71 -4.34 -2.19
C PRO A 182 6.57 -4.41 -0.66
N SER A 183 6.96 -3.35 0.02
CA SER A 183 6.85 -3.24 1.48
C SER A 183 5.64 -2.41 1.88
N LYS A 184 4.74 -2.98 2.68
CA LYS A 184 3.56 -2.30 3.25
C LYS A 184 3.87 -1.74 4.63
N LEU A 185 3.50 -0.48 4.87
CA LEU A 185 3.62 0.18 6.18
C LEU A 185 2.27 0.82 6.56
N ALA A 186 1.62 0.27 7.58
CA ALA A 186 0.47 0.91 8.21
C ALA A 186 0.99 1.88 9.28
N LEU A 187 0.65 3.16 9.16
CA LEU A 187 1.22 4.21 10.01
C LEU A 187 0.21 4.65 11.06
N ALA A 188 0.60 4.55 12.32
CA ALA A 188 -0.06 5.23 13.42
C ALA A 188 0.62 6.58 13.65
N GLU A 189 -0.16 7.64 13.79
CA GLU A 189 0.39 8.94 14.17
C GLU A 189 0.97 8.84 15.59
N PHE A 190 2.27 9.07 15.71
CA PHE A 190 2.95 9.05 17.01
C PHE A 190 3.00 10.45 17.64
N ALA A 191 3.22 11.49 16.84
CA ALA A 191 3.27 12.88 17.30
C ALA A 191 2.97 13.85 16.16
N ASN A 192 2.26 14.94 16.47
CA ASN A 192 1.94 16.00 15.53
C ASN A 192 2.86 17.20 15.76
N MET A 193 3.81 17.46 14.86
CA MET A 193 4.74 18.57 15.00
C MET A 193 4.11 19.95 14.68
N ALA A 194 2.88 19.98 14.15
CA ALA A 194 2.14 21.21 13.90
C ALA A 194 1.30 21.66 15.12
N VAL A 195 1.19 20.80 16.15
CA VAL A 195 0.51 21.12 17.41
C VAL A 195 1.57 21.25 18.50
N ALA A 196 1.41 22.22 19.40
CA ALA A 196 2.29 22.37 20.56
C ALA A 196 2.40 21.03 21.34
N PRO A 197 3.53 20.74 22.02
CA PRO A 197 3.75 19.47 22.67
C PRO A 197 2.56 19.04 23.54
N LEU A 198 2.13 17.78 23.40
CA LEU A 198 1.08 17.20 24.25
C LEU A 198 1.41 17.49 25.73
N PRO A 199 0.46 17.97 26.55
CA PRO A 199 0.69 18.09 27.97
C PRO A 199 1.10 16.71 28.49
N LYS A 200 2.20 16.65 29.26
CA LYS A 200 2.65 15.41 29.90
C LYS A 200 1.47 14.77 30.63
N PRO A 201 1.28 13.44 30.56
CA PRO A 201 0.30 12.78 31.41
C PRO A 201 0.66 13.15 32.86
N THR A 202 -0.23 13.89 33.52
CA THR A 202 -0.17 14.07 34.96
C THR A 202 -0.39 12.68 35.53
N ASN A 203 0.71 12.01 35.87
CA ASN A 203 0.64 10.83 36.70
C ASN A 203 0.21 11.34 38.07
N GLU A 204 -1.10 11.55 38.24
CA GLU A 204 -1.71 11.78 39.55
C GLU A 204 -1.45 10.51 40.34
N SER A 205 -0.35 10.56 41.09
CA SER A 205 -0.10 9.67 42.21
C SER A 205 -1.37 9.64 43.05
N PRO A 206 -1.98 8.46 43.30
CA PRO A 206 -3.27 8.38 43.96
C PRO A 206 -3.17 9.09 45.30
N ALA A 207 -4.02 10.10 45.50
CA ALA A 207 -4.12 10.83 46.73
C ALA A 207 -4.41 9.86 47.88
N SER A 208 -3.49 9.77 48.83
CA SER A 208 -3.75 9.13 50.12
C SER A 208 -4.96 9.81 50.78
N PRO A 209 -5.93 9.05 51.32
CA PRO A 209 -7.07 9.65 52.00
C PRO A 209 -6.64 10.13 53.38
N ALA A 210 -6.79 11.43 53.64
CA ALA A 210 -6.66 11.98 54.99
C ALA A 210 -7.91 12.80 55.35
N THR A 211 -8.87 12.07 55.93
CA THR A 211 -9.57 12.37 57.19
C THR A 211 -10.13 13.77 57.43
N ASN A 212 -11.47 13.83 57.50
CA ASN A 212 -12.31 14.83 58.16
C ASN A 212 -11.75 15.40 59.48
N ALA A 213 -11.74 16.73 59.61
CA ALA A 213 -12.18 17.44 60.82
C ALA A 213 -12.61 18.89 60.47
N SER A 214 -13.68 19.32 61.12
CA SER A 214 -14.55 20.47 60.80
C SER A 214 -14.13 21.76 61.57
N PRO A 215 -14.97 22.81 61.76
CA PRO A 215 -15.03 24.04 60.96
C PRO A 215 -14.70 25.34 61.75
N ASN A 216 -14.67 26.46 61.00
CA ASN A 216 -15.04 27.82 61.42
C ASN A 216 -13.96 28.76 62.03
N ALA A 217 -13.51 29.75 61.25
CA ALA A 217 -13.17 31.12 61.71
C ALA A 217 -12.97 32.08 60.52
N PRO A 218 -13.58 33.30 60.52
CA PRO A 218 -13.31 34.35 59.54
C PRO A 218 -12.49 35.50 60.16
N VAL A 219 -11.43 36.04 59.50
CA VAL A 219 -11.01 37.47 59.60
C VAL A 219 -10.07 37.86 58.42
N ARG A 220 -10.55 38.86 57.65
CA ARG A 220 -9.98 40.07 57.00
C ARG A 220 -8.48 40.27 56.66
N ASN A 221 -8.32 40.86 55.47
CA ASN A 221 -7.39 41.93 54.98
C ASN A 221 -5.86 41.76 55.08
N ALA A 222 -5.18 41.73 53.91
CA ALA A 222 -4.39 42.86 53.36
C ALA A 222 -3.50 42.41 52.16
N SER A 223 -3.56 43.13 51.04
CA SER A 223 -2.46 43.27 50.06
C SER A 223 -1.56 44.45 50.49
N PRO A 224 -0.42 44.83 49.83
CA PRO A 224 0.33 44.22 48.70
C PRO A 224 1.88 44.15 48.95
N ALA A 225 2.64 43.42 48.10
CA ALA A 225 4.05 43.76 47.74
C ALA A 225 4.62 42.83 46.65
N THR A 226 4.97 43.43 45.51
CA THR A 226 6.05 43.03 44.56
C THR A 226 7.30 43.90 44.94
N PRO A 227 8.59 43.67 44.57
CA PRO A 227 9.19 42.79 43.55
C PRO A 227 10.52 42.07 43.96
N GLY A 228 11.13 41.31 43.04
CA GLY A 228 12.55 40.89 43.10
C GLY A 228 12.80 39.50 42.47
N ASN A 229 13.09 39.42 41.16
CA ASN A 229 14.43 39.37 40.56
C ASN A 229 15.29 38.17 41.02
N THR A 230 15.54 37.22 40.11
CA THR A 230 16.90 36.83 39.61
C THR A 230 16.82 35.57 38.74
N SER A 231 17.35 35.68 37.52
CA SER A 231 17.67 34.55 36.63
C SER A 231 18.91 33.80 37.12
N PRO A 232 19.05 32.51 36.75
CA PRO A 232 20.25 32.08 36.01
C PRO A 232 19.86 31.26 34.77
N VAL A 233 20.39 31.59 33.58
CA VAL A 233 21.62 31.01 32.96
C VAL A 233 21.56 29.49 32.74
N GLY A 234 21.45 29.10 31.47
CA GLY A 234 22.22 28.01 30.88
C GLY A 234 21.55 26.64 30.76
N ALA A 235 21.21 26.24 29.53
CA ALA A 235 21.35 24.85 29.07
C ALA A 235 21.33 24.78 27.53
N THR A 236 22.52 24.65 26.95
CA THR A 236 22.79 24.33 25.54
C THR A 236 22.73 22.82 25.33
N TRP A 237 21.95 22.34 24.36
CA TRP A 237 21.81 20.94 23.95
C TRP A 237 21.12 20.95 22.55
N TRP A 238 21.55 20.36 21.42
CA TRP A 238 22.60 19.42 20.99
C TRP A 238 22.96 19.67 19.51
N ARG A 239 24.10 19.10 19.09
CA ARG A 239 24.53 18.88 17.70
C ARG A 239 23.80 17.70 17.06
#